data_AF-A0A941N770-F1
#
_entry.id   AF-A0A941N770-F1
#
_cell.length_a   1.000
_cell.length_b   1.000
_cell.length_c   1.000
_cell.angle_alpha   90.00
_cell.angle_beta   90.00
_cell.angle_gamma   90.00
#
_symmetry.space_group_name_H-M   'P 1'
#
loop_
_entity.id
_entity.type
_entity.pdbx_description
1 polymer ?
#
loop_
_entity_poly.entity_id
_entity_poly.type
_entity_poly.pdbx_seq_one_letter_code
_entity_poly.pdbx_strand_id
1 'polypeptide(L)'
;MTWALYLSGIAAIVCAIGHSFLGERFLIQPLLAADVPFLKLRSRQRLLRGILHLASVAWLGIGAMLIFEAHNGTADPAWLFFIVPVFALSGLMNLWALRSVQPGWIAMFVAAAALAYAVWPH
;
A
#
# COMPACT_ATOMS: atom_id res chain seq x y z
N MET A 1 15.61 11.31 -11.63
CA MET A 1 15.37 10.15 -10.73
C MET A 1 14.63 10.57 -9.45
N THR A 2 15.05 11.64 -8.78
CA THR A 2 14.47 12.11 -7.50
C THR A 2 12.96 12.37 -7.51
N TRP A 3 12.43 12.98 -8.57
CA TRP A 3 10.99 13.23 -8.70
C TRP A 3 10.16 11.92 -8.73
N ALA A 4 10.74 10.83 -9.25
CA ALA A 4 10.05 9.55 -9.36
C ALA A 4 9.93 8.85 -8.00
N LEU A 5 10.91 9.07 -7.10
CA LEU A 5 10.83 8.65 -5.71
C LEU A 5 9.74 9.40 -4.95
N TYR A 6 9.64 10.73 -5.14
CA TYR A 6 8.52 11.51 -4.58
C TYR A 6 7.17 11.01 -5.08
N LEU A 7 7.03 10.80 -6.39
CA LEU A 7 5.79 10.29 -6.98
C LEU A 7 5.42 8.92 -6.42
N SER A 8 6.38 8.00 -6.34
CA SER A 8 6.17 6.66 -5.78
C SER A 8 5.79 6.71 -4.31
N GLY A 9 6.50 7.51 -3.50
CA GLY A 9 6.23 7.66 -2.08
C GLY A 9 4.86 8.28 -1.79
N ILE A 10 4.48 9.33 -2.52
CA ILE A 10 3.16 9.96 -2.40
C ILE A 10 2.06 8.97 -2.80
N ALA A 11 2.23 8.25 -3.91
CA ALA A 11 1.26 7.25 -4.35
C ALA A 11 1.08 6.12 -3.30
N ALA A 12 2.17 5.65 -2.69
CA ALA A 12 2.14 4.66 -1.62
C ALA A 12 1.40 5.18 -0.38
N ILE A 13 1.65 6.42 0.05
CA ILE A 13 0.96 7.04 1.20
C ILE A 13 -0.54 7.21 0.92
N VAL A 14 -0.90 7.74 -0.26
CA VAL A 14 -2.31 7.90 -0.65
C VAL A 14 -3.02 6.56 -0.66
N CYS A 15 -2.37 5.53 -1.21
CA CYS A 15 -2.93 4.19 -1.20
C CYS A 15 -3.03 3.59 0.21
N ALA A 16 -2.06 3.83 1.09
CA ALA A 16 -2.10 3.38 2.47
C ALA A 16 -3.29 3.97 3.23
N ILE A 17 -3.50 5.29 3.10
CA ILE A 17 -4.64 5.98 3.71
C ILE A 17 -5.95 5.46 3.12
N GLY A 18 -6.04 5.37 1.78
CA GLY A 18 -7.21 4.86 1.09
C GLY A 18 -7.56 3.43 1.50
N HIS A 19 -6.57 2.53 1.55
CA HIS A 19 -6.75 1.14 1.96
C HIS A 19 -7.24 1.02 3.41
N SER A 20 -6.62 1.75 4.35
CA SER A 20 -7.04 1.78 5.75
C SER A 20 -8.48 2.28 5.91
N PHE A 21 -8.80 3.41 5.30
CA PHE A 21 -10.11 4.06 5.44
C PHE A 21 -11.22 3.27 4.72
N LEU A 22 -11.01 2.94 3.44
CA LEU A 22 -12.00 2.21 2.63
C LEU A 22 -12.18 0.78 3.16
N GLY A 23 -11.09 0.12 3.58
CA GLY A 23 -11.15 -1.20 4.19
C GLY A 23 -11.95 -1.18 5.49
N GLU A 24 -11.72 -0.22 6.39
CA GLU A 24 -12.49 -0.14 7.63
C GLU A 24 -13.97 0.12 7.34
N ARG A 25 -14.28 1.09 6.46
CA ARG A 25 -15.64 1.54 6.18
C ARG A 25 -16.47 0.53 5.39
N PHE A 26 -15.89 -0.08 4.36
CA PHE A 26 -16.64 -0.91 3.40
C PHE A 26 -16.45 -2.42 3.58
N LEU A 27 -15.42 -2.85 4.33
CA LEU A 27 -15.18 -4.27 4.60
C LEU A 27 -15.39 -4.60 6.08
N ILE A 28 -14.62 -3.97 6.98
CA ILE A 28 -14.56 -4.36 8.39
C ILE A 28 -15.86 -4.00 9.12
N GLN A 29 -16.33 -2.76 9.01
CA GLN A 29 -17.54 -2.32 9.70
C GLN A 29 -18.77 -3.16 9.32
N PRO A 30 -19.08 -3.39 8.03
CA PRO A 30 -20.18 -4.29 7.65
C PRO A 30 -19.99 -5.72 8.17
N LEU A 31 -18.76 -6.25 8.11
CA LEU A 31 -18.45 -7.60 8.56
C LEU A 31 -18.58 -7.77 10.08
N LEU A 32 -18.26 -6.73 10.85
CA LEU A 32 -18.44 -6.71 12.31
C LEU A 32 -19.90 -6.49 12.73
N ALA A 33 -20.71 -5.85 11.88
CA ALA A 33 -22.14 -5.69 12.10
C ALA A 33 -22.94 -6.96 11.75
N ALA A 34 -22.38 -7.83 10.89
CA ALA A 34 -22.98 -9.12 10.57
C ALA A 34 -22.89 -10.11 11.74
N ASP A 35 -23.89 -10.99 11.89
CA ASP A 35 -23.88 -12.05 12.91
C ASP A 35 -22.95 -13.20 12.50
N VAL A 36 -21.64 -12.94 12.54
CA VAL A 36 -20.60 -13.93 12.25
C VAL A 36 -20.13 -14.55 13.58
N PRO A 37 -20.39 -15.85 13.85
CA PRO A 37 -20.03 -16.48 15.12
C PRO A 37 -18.55 -16.34 15.49
N PHE A 38 -17.67 -16.37 14.49
CA PHE A 38 -16.24 -16.19 14.68
C PHE A 38 -15.89 -14.81 15.27
N LEU A 39 -16.61 -13.75 14.90
CA LEU A 39 -16.30 -12.36 15.27
C LEU A 39 -16.97 -11.89 16.58
N LYS A 40 -17.63 -12.78 17.32
CA LYS A 40 -18.25 -12.46 18.63
C LYS A 40 -17.22 -12.08 19.71
N LEU A 41 -15.98 -12.55 19.59
CA LEU A 41 -14.91 -12.20 20.54
C LEU A 41 -14.21 -10.89 20.14
N ARG A 42 -14.15 -9.92 21.07
CA ARG A 42 -13.46 -8.63 20.86
C ARG A 42 -11.99 -8.76 20.44
N SER A 43 -11.29 -9.81 20.86
CA SER A 43 -9.90 -10.06 20.47
C SER A 43 -9.78 -10.36 18.97
N ARG A 44 -10.71 -11.14 18.40
CA ARG A 44 -10.75 -11.46 16.97
C ARG A 44 -11.13 -10.25 16.12
N GLN A 45 -12.04 -9.42 16.61
CA GLN A 45 -12.36 -8.14 15.96
C GLN A 45 -11.14 -7.20 15.91
N ARG A 46 -10.37 -7.13 17.00
CA ARG A 46 -9.13 -6.35 17.06
C ARG A 46 -8.04 -6.93 16.15
N LEU A 47 -7.89 -8.25 16.11
CA LEU A 47 -6.96 -8.92 15.20
C LEU A 47 -7.29 -8.60 13.74
N LEU A 48 -8.57 -8.72 13.36
CA LEU A 48 -9.04 -8.43 12.00
C LEU A 48 -8.73 -6.99 11.58
N ARG A 49 -9.04 -6.00 12.44
CA ARG A 49 -8.64 -4.61 12.21
C ARG A 49 -7.12 -4.46 12.12
N GLY A 50 -6.39 -5.11 13.03
CA GLY A 50 -4.93 -5.06 13.06
C GLY A 50 -4.30 -5.51 11.75
N ILE A 51 -4.77 -6.63 11.19
CA ILE A 51 -4.28 -7.15 9.90
C ILE A 51 -4.54 -6.17 8.76
N LEU A 52 -5.74 -5.57 8.71
CA LEU A 52 -6.06 -4.54 7.70
C LEU A 52 -5.14 -3.31 7.81
N HIS A 53 -4.96 -2.78 9.03
CA HIS A 53 -4.19 -1.56 9.24
C HIS A 53 -2.68 -1.79 9.14
N LEU A 54 -2.18 -3.00 9.43
CA LEU A 54 -0.76 -3.32 9.36
C LEU A 54 -0.18 -3.13 7.95
N ALA A 55 -0.89 -3.58 6.92
CA ALA A 55 -0.47 -3.37 5.52
C ALA A 55 -0.41 -1.88 5.18
N SER A 56 -1.38 -1.10 5.67
CA SER A 56 -1.42 0.35 5.49
C SER A 56 -0.24 1.03 6.18
N VAL A 57 0.10 0.63 7.40
CA VAL A 57 1.29 1.13 8.12
C VAL A 57 2.57 0.81 7.35
N ALA A 58 2.70 -0.39 6.79
CA ALA A 58 3.87 -0.78 6.01
C ALA A 58 4.03 0.10 4.76
N TRP A 59 2.98 0.28 3.96
CA TRP A 59 3.03 1.15 2.78
C TRP A 59 3.27 2.61 3.12
N LEU A 60 2.72 3.10 4.23
CA LEU A 60 2.97 4.45 4.72
C LEU A 60 4.43 4.63 5.11
N GLY A 61 5.02 3.65 5.80
CA GLY A 61 6.44 3.64 6.16
C GLY A 61 7.36 3.64 4.94
N ILE A 62 7.10 2.75 3.97
CA ILE A 62 7.85 2.69 2.72
C ILE A 62 7.73 4.02 1.96
N GLY A 63 6.51 4.57 1.84
CA GLY A 63 6.30 5.83 1.14
C GLY A 63 7.01 7.01 1.79
N ALA A 64 7.02 7.07 3.12
CA ALA A 64 7.77 8.09 3.87
C ALA A 64 9.29 7.93 3.67
N MET A 65 9.82 6.70 3.67
CA MET A 65 11.23 6.44 3.39
C MET A 65 11.62 6.88 1.97
N LEU A 66 10.80 6.59 0.96
CA LEU A 66 11.07 7.01 -0.42
C LEU A 66 11.11 8.54 -0.56
N ILE A 67 10.22 9.26 0.12
CA ILE A 67 10.23 10.74 0.15
C ILE A 67 11.49 11.25 0.87
N PHE A 68 11.87 10.64 1.98
CA PHE A 68 13.08 10.99 2.72
C PHE A 68 14.34 10.76 1.87
N GLU A 69 14.45 9.62 1.21
CA GLU A 69 15.57 9.29 0.32
C GLU A 69 15.63 10.22 -0.89
N ALA A 70 14.47 10.58 -1.46
CA ALA A 70 14.38 11.58 -2.51
C ALA A 70 14.94 12.94 -2.05
N HIS A 71 14.58 13.37 -0.84
CA HIS A 71 15.02 14.64 -0.30
C HIS A 71 16.54 14.68 -0.02
N ASN A 72 17.08 13.61 0.56
CA ASN A 72 18.48 13.55 0.99
C ASN A 72 19.44 12.99 -0.07
N GLY A 73 18.93 12.46 -1.19
CA GLY A 73 19.75 11.84 -2.23
C GLY A 73 20.42 10.53 -1.77
N THR A 74 19.81 9.82 -0.82
CA THR A 74 20.38 8.62 -0.17
C THR A 74 19.79 7.30 -0.66
N ALA A 75 19.08 7.32 -1.79
CA ALA A 75 18.41 6.14 -2.34
C ALA A 75 19.43 5.08 -2.79
N ASP A 76 19.37 3.88 -2.21
CA ASP A 76 20.14 2.71 -2.63
C ASP A 76 19.38 1.92 -3.72
N PRO A 77 19.94 1.76 -4.94
CA PRO A 77 19.30 1.01 -6.01
C PRO A 77 18.91 -0.42 -5.61
N ALA A 78 19.67 -1.10 -4.75
CA ALA A 78 19.35 -2.46 -4.31
C ALA A 78 18.04 -2.49 -3.51
N TRP A 79 17.89 -1.57 -2.55
CA TRP A 79 16.66 -1.37 -1.78
C TRP A 79 15.46 -1.05 -2.68
N LEU A 80 15.63 -0.11 -3.61
CA LEU A 80 14.56 0.28 -4.51
C LEU A 80 14.12 -0.89 -5.41
N PHE A 81 15.07 -1.69 -5.91
CA PHE A 81 14.79 -2.89 -6.70
C PHE A 81 13.92 -3.91 -5.94
N PHE A 82 14.11 -4.05 -4.62
CA PHE A 82 13.28 -4.92 -3.78
C PHE A 82 11.86 -4.40 -3.57
N ILE A 83 11.63 -3.09 -3.57
CA ILE A 83 10.28 -2.52 -3.35
C ILE A 83 9.42 -2.56 -4.62
N VAL A 84 10.01 -2.46 -5.81
CA VAL A 84 9.28 -2.53 -7.09
C VAL A 84 8.30 -3.72 -7.14
N PRO A 85 8.73 -4.99 -6.90
CA PRO A 85 7.81 -6.12 -6.92
C PRO A 85 6.77 -6.05 -5.80
N VAL A 86 7.06 -5.45 -4.64
CA VAL A 86 6.06 -5.29 -3.56
C VAL A 86 4.89 -4.45 -4.03
N PHE A 87 5.16 -3.29 -4.66
CA PHE A 87 4.09 -2.44 -5.21
C PHE A 87 3.40 -3.09 -6.42
N ALA A 88 4.16 -3.70 -7.32
CA ALA A 88 3.59 -4.35 -8.50
C ALA A 88 2.66 -5.53 -8.12
N LEU A 89 3.10 -6.39 -7.20
CA LEU A 89 2.29 -7.49 -6.69
C LEU A 89 1.11 -7.00 -5.88
N SER A 90 1.25 -5.93 -5.10
CA SER A 90 0.12 -5.32 -4.37
C SER A 90 -0.96 -4.79 -5.34
N GLY A 91 -0.54 -4.12 -6.43
CA GLY A 91 -1.44 -3.70 -7.51
C GLY A 91 -2.11 -4.89 -8.20
N LEU A 92 -1.33 -5.92 -8.54
CA LEU A 92 -1.82 -7.13 -9.21
C LEU A 92 -2.82 -7.91 -8.34
N MET A 93 -2.53 -8.09 -7.06
CA MET A 93 -3.42 -8.78 -6.12
C MET A 93 -4.72 -8.01 -5.92
N ASN A 94 -4.66 -6.67 -5.80
CA ASN A 94 -5.87 -5.85 -5.74
C ASN A 94 -6.71 -5.97 -7.02
N LEU A 95 -6.07 -5.93 -8.20
CA LEU A 95 -6.76 -6.10 -9.48
C LEU A 95 -7.40 -7.49 -9.58
N TRP A 96 -6.67 -8.55 -9.21
CA TRP A 96 -7.14 -9.93 -9.26
C TRP A 96 -8.29 -10.20 -8.30
N ALA A 97 -8.20 -9.70 -7.07
CA ALA A 97 -9.20 -9.91 -6.02
C ALA A 97 -10.51 -9.16 -6.31
N LEU A 98 -10.42 -7.92 -6.80
CA LEU A 98 -11.59 -7.04 -6.94
C LEU A 98 -12.19 -7.05 -8.35
N ARG A 99 -11.43 -7.53 -9.35
CA ARG A 99 -11.82 -7.61 -10.78
C ARG A 99 -12.52 -6.36 -11.33
N SER A 100 -12.23 -5.20 -10.73
CA SER A 100 -12.88 -3.93 -11.01
C SER A 100 -11.87 -2.81 -10.90
N VAL A 101 -12.12 -1.69 -11.60
CA VAL A 101 -11.26 -0.51 -11.53
C VAL A 101 -11.43 0.15 -10.17
N GLN A 102 -10.38 0.12 -9.35
CA GLN A 102 -10.36 0.73 -8.03
C GLN A 102 -9.11 1.60 -7.90
N PRO A 103 -9.23 2.77 -7.23
CA PRO A 103 -8.10 3.69 -7.06
C PRO A 103 -6.86 3.04 -6.44
N GLY A 104 -7.03 2.03 -5.57
CA GLY A 104 -5.93 1.37 -4.87
C GLY A 104 -4.95 0.62 -5.77
N TRP A 105 -5.42 -0.15 -6.75
CA TRP A 105 -4.48 -0.83 -7.66
C TRP A 105 -3.82 0.14 -8.63
N ILE A 106 -4.51 1.19 -9.06
CA ILE A 106 -3.93 2.24 -9.91
C ILE A 106 -2.78 2.92 -9.16
N ALA A 107 -3.01 3.35 -7.91
CA ALA A 107 -1.97 3.99 -7.10
C ALA A 107 -0.75 3.07 -6.89
N MET A 108 -0.97 1.78 -6.65
CA MET A 108 0.12 0.80 -6.49
C MET A 108 0.91 0.58 -7.79
N PHE A 109 0.27 0.51 -8.96
CA PHE A 109 0.99 0.43 -10.22
C PHE A 109 1.72 1.72 -10.58
N VAL A 110 1.14 2.89 -10.27
CA VAL A 110 1.85 4.18 -10.41
C VAL A 110 3.09 4.20 -9.53
N ALA A 111 2.97 3.76 -8.27
CA ALA A 111 4.10 3.66 -7.36
C ALA A 111 5.18 2.71 -7.88
N ALA A 112 4.78 1.53 -8.38
CA ALA A 112 5.69 0.55 -8.96
C ALA A 112 6.40 1.05 -10.22
N ALA A 113 5.66 1.65 -11.16
CA ALA A 113 6.21 2.17 -12.42
C ALA A 113 7.17 3.34 -12.19
N ALA A 114 6.79 4.28 -11.31
CA ALA A 114 7.65 5.39 -10.93
C ALA A 114 8.94 4.90 -10.27
N LEU A 115 8.84 3.89 -9.40
CA LEU A 115 10.01 3.32 -8.73
C LEU A 115 10.90 2.54 -9.70
N ALA A 116 10.32 1.76 -10.60
CA ALA A 116 11.07 1.04 -11.64
C ALA A 116 11.86 2.00 -12.52
N TYR A 117 11.26 3.14 -12.90
CA TYR A 117 11.96 4.21 -13.62
C TYR A 117 13.11 4.83 -12.81
N ALA A 118 12.98 4.92 -11.49
CA ALA A 118 14.04 5.43 -10.62
C ALA A 118 15.23 4.46 -10.47
N VAL A 119 15.02 3.15 -10.69
CA VAL A 119 16.05 2.11 -10.57
C VAL A 119 16.76 1.84 -11.90
N TRP A 120 16.10 2.07 -13.02
CA TRP A 120 16.66 1.75 -14.33
C TRP A 120 17.84 2.67 -14.67
N PRO A 121 19.01 2.12 -15.06
CA PRO A 121 20.16 2.93 -15.47
C PRO A 121 19.85 3.61 -16.81
N HIS A 122 19.87 4.95 -16.81
CA HIS A 122 19.79 5.80 -17.99
C HIS A 122 21.03 6.69 -18.05
#